data_AF-A0A1Q7MVZ5-F1
#
_entry.id   AF-A0A1Q7MVZ5-F1
#
_cell.length_a   1.000
_cell.length_b   1.000
_cell.length_c   1.000
_cell.angle_alpha   90.00
_cell.angle_beta   90.00
_cell.angle_gamma   90.00
#
_symmetry.space_group_name_H-M   'P 1'
#
loop_
_entity.id
_entity.type
_entity.pdbx_description
1 polymer ?
#
loop_
_entity_poly.entity_id
_entity_poly.type
_entity_poly.pdbx_seq_one_letter_code
_entity_poly.pdbx_strand_id
1 'polypeptide(L)'
;MVEWATKIDAARYASVDEVFESSSPALTINLALSQIADPRQCDQLLRHLKESDLDRLAMHPVVEKNATRALRLSADGLKRFRKGGYLVDDIVVFDVDARNAVINRYAPYRVFPSARYSAGIIRKDDGIRITAMRTLGKNSRARHWEESSRRSAAAGINVLRQSY
;
A
#
# COMPACT_ATOMS: atom_id res chain seq x y z
N MET A 1 -17.45 13.74 -6.65
CA MET A 1 -16.17 13.08 -6.28
C MET A 1 -15.93 11.96 -7.27
N VAL A 2 -14.72 11.80 -7.80
CA VAL A 2 -14.47 10.75 -8.81
C VAL A 2 -14.32 9.39 -8.13
N GLU A 3 -14.90 8.35 -8.71
CA GLU A 3 -15.06 7.03 -8.07
C GLU A 3 -13.70 6.41 -7.68
N TRP A 4 -12.70 6.51 -8.55
CA TRP A 4 -11.36 5.97 -8.29
C TRP A 4 -10.68 6.62 -7.09
N ALA A 5 -10.88 7.93 -6.86
CA ALA A 5 -10.28 8.64 -5.73
C ALA A 5 -10.89 8.14 -4.42
N THR A 6 -12.22 8.00 -4.41
CA THR A 6 -12.96 7.38 -3.31
C THR A 6 -12.43 5.99 -2.98
N LYS A 7 -12.15 5.19 -4.01
CA LYS A 7 -11.65 3.83 -3.86
C LYS A 7 -10.27 3.78 -3.21
N ILE A 8 -9.33 4.59 -3.69
CA ILE A 8 -7.96 4.63 -3.17
C ILE A 8 -7.95 5.16 -1.74
N ASP A 9 -8.60 6.30 -1.49
CA ASP A 9 -8.59 6.99 -0.21
C ASP A 9 -9.31 6.18 0.88
N ALA A 10 -10.48 5.63 0.55
CA ALA A 10 -11.23 4.80 1.48
C ALA A 10 -10.76 3.33 1.53
N ALA A 11 -9.69 2.99 0.79
CA ALA A 11 -9.15 1.63 0.73
C ALA A 11 -10.19 0.55 0.30
N ARG A 12 -11.15 0.92 -0.56
CA ARG A 12 -12.28 0.08 -0.97
C ARG A 12 -11.94 -0.83 -2.16
N TYR A 13 -10.91 -1.65 -1.99
CA TYR A 13 -10.52 -2.65 -2.99
C TYR A 13 -11.47 -3.84 -2.98
N ALA A 14 -11.78 -4.40 -4.15
CA ALA A 14 -12.65 -5.56 -4.31
C ALA A 14 -12.02 -6.83 -3.73
N SER A 15 -10.69 -6.91 -3.74
CA SER A 15 -9.91 -8.00 -3.17
C SER A 15 -8.53 -7.50 -2.72
N VAL A 16 -7.83 -8.32 -1.96
CA VAL A 16 -6.42 -8.07 -1.65
C VAL A 16 -5.58 -8.11 -2.92
N ASP A 17 -5.90 -8.99 -3.87
CA ASP A 17 -5.14 -9.17 -5.12
C ASP A 17 -5.18 -7.94 -6.01
N GLU A 18 -6.31 -7.23 -6.05
CA GLU A 18 -6.48 -5.98 -6.81
C GLU A 18 -5.42 -4.93 -6.43
N VAL A 19 -4.98 -4.91 -5.18
CA VAL A 19 -3.94 -3.97 -4.73
C VAL A 19 -2.57 -4.27 -5.33
N PHE A 20 -2.29 -5.53 -5.67
CA PHE A 20 -1.00 -5.96 -6.19
C PHE A 20 -0.95 -5.95 -7.72
N GLU A 21 -2.10 -6.10 -8.38
CA GLU A 21 -2.19 -6.23 -9.84
C GLU A 21 -2.23 -4.87 -10.56
N SER A 22 -2.59 -3.78 -9.86
CA SER A 22 -2.62 -2.40 -10.42
C SER A 22 -3.29 -2.33 -11.79
N SER A 23 -4.51 -2.88 -11.88
CA SER A 23 -5.19 -3.15 -13.16
C SER A 23 -5.90 -1.95 -13.79
N SER A 24 -6.00 -0.81 -13.10
CA SER A 24 -6.64 0.40 -13.62
C SER A 24 -5.66 1.57 -13.77
N PRO A 25 -5.89 2.51 -14.71
CA PRO A 25 -5.04 3.68 -14.90
C PRO A 25 -4.78 4.45 -13.61
N ALA A 26 -5.82 4.66 -12.79
CA ALA A 26 -5.72 5.35 -11.51
C ALA A 26 -4.83 4.61 -10.50
N LEU A 27 -4.92 3.28 -10.43
CA LEU A 27 -4.09 2.47 -9.55
C LEU A 27 -2.63 2.47 -10.01
N THR A 28 -2.39 2.39 -11.32
CA THR A 28 -1.04 2.48 -11.92
C THR A 28 -0.39 3.82 -11.63
N ILE A 29 -1.13 4.92 -11.82
CA ILE A 29 -0.64 6.27 -11.51
C ILE A 29 -0.34 6.39 -10.01
N ASN A 30 -1.25 5.98 -9.14
CA ASN A 30 -1.04 6.00 -7.68
C ASN A 30 0.19 5.19 -7.26
N LEU A 31 0.39 4.01 -7.87
CA LEU A 31 1.56 3.19 -7.61
C LEU A 31 2.85 3.90 -8.06
N ALA A 32 2.85 4.52 -9.23
CA ALA A 32 3.99 5.27 -9.75
C ALA A 32 4.37 6.46 -8.85
N LEU A 33 3.38 7.23 -8.37
CA LEU A 33 3.60 8.38 -7.48
C LEU A 33 4.38 7.99 -6.21
N SER A 34 4.18 6.77 -5.69
CA SER A 34 4.93 6.29 -4.51
C SER A 34 6.43 6.14 -4.72
N GLN A 35 6.90 6.12 -5.98
CA GLN A 35 8.30 5.92 -6.35
C GLN A 35 8.95 7.15 -7.01
N ILE A 36 8.21 8.25 -7.16
CA ILE A 36 8.77 9.48 -7.70
C ILE A 36 9.69 10.10 -6.65
N ALA A 37 10.97 10.25 -7.02
CA ALA A 37 11.98 10.88 -6.17
C ALA A 37 12.20 12.36 -6.52
N ASP A 38 12.03 12.75 -7.80
CA ASP A 38 12.17 14.15 -8.24
C ASP A 38 10.80 14.83 -8.26
N PRO A 39 10.54 15.83 -7.39
CA PRO A 39 9.27 16.54 -7.36
C PRO A 39 8.86 17.17 -8.70
N ARG A 40 9.83 17.51 -9.55
CA ARG A 40 9.55 18.08 -10.90
C ARG A 40 8.81 17.09 -11.80
N GLN A 41 8.97 15.79 -11.57
CA GLN A 41 8.21 14.77 -12.28
C GLN A 41 6.73 14.80 -11.88
N CYS A 42 6.41 15.06 -10.60
CA CYS A 42 5.03 15.28 -10.18
C CYS A 42 4.42 16.51 -10.88
N ASP A 43 5.16 17.62 -10.98
CA ASP A 43 4.68 18.82 -11.66
C ASP A 43 4.43 18.60 -13.16
N GLN A 44 5.24 17.77 -13.80
CA GLN A 44 5.04 17.37 -15.20
C GLN A 44 3.76 16.54 -15.37
N LEU A 45 3.54 15.56 -14.49
CA LEU A 45 2.34 14.72 -14.50
C LEU A 45 1.08 15.54 -14.19
N LEU A 46 1.15 16.49 -13.26
CA LEU A 46 0.04 17.40 -12.94
C LEU A 46 -0.37 18.26 -14.15
N ARG A 47 0.60 18.72 -14.95
CA ARG A 47 0.29 19.44 -16.20
C ARG A 47 -0.40 18.53 -17.21
N HIS A 48 0.10 17.30 -17.39
CA HIS A 48 -0.53 16.34 -18.30
C HIS A 48 -1.95 15.97 -17.87
N LEU A 49 -2.22 15.86 -16.56
CA LEU A 49 -3.55 15.57 -16.03
C LEU A 49 -4.58 16.66 -16.38
N LYS A 50 -4.15 17.92 -16.60
CA LYS A 50 -5.05 18.99 -17.03
C LYS A 50 -5.44 18.88 -18.51
N GLU A 51 -4.65 18.16 -19.30
CA GLU A 51 -4.71 18.14 -20.76
C GLU A 51 -5.07 16.76 -21.33
N SER A 52 -5.12 15.72 -20.49
CA SER A 52 -5.35 14.33 -20.90
C SER A 52 -6.12 13.52 -19.85
N ASP A 53 -6.73 12.42 -20.29
CA ASP A 53 -7.38 11.46 -19.41
C ASP A 53 -6.36 10.58 -18.66
N LEU A 54 -6.89 9.79 -17.71
CA LEU A 54 -6.06 8.92 -16.88
C LEU A 54 -5.42 7.78 -17.67
N ASP A 55 -6.09 7.27 -18.70
CA ASP A 55 -5.56 6.21 -19.56
C ASP A 55 -4.27 6.66 -20.24
N ARG A 56 -4.30 7.85 -20.85
CA ARG A 56 -3.12 8.43 -21.50
C ARG A 56 -2.03 8.78 -20.49
N LEU A 57 -2.39 9.30 -19.32
CA LEU A 57 -1.42 9.59 -18.27
C LEU A 57 -0.77 8.31 -17.71
N ALA A 58 -1.51 7.20 -17.61
CA ALA A 58 -0.98 5.93 -17.16
C ALA A 58 0.09 5.35 -18.12
N MET A 59 -0.02 5.69 -19.41
CA MET A 59 0.97 5.34 -20.44
C MET A 59 2.15 6.33 -20.51
N HIS A 60 2.18 7.38 -19.69
CA HIS A 60 3.28 8.34 -19.71
C HIS A 60 4.58 7.66 -19.24
N PRO A 61 5.75 7.90 -19.89
CA PRO A 61 7.00 7.18 -19.57
C PRO A 61 7.44 7.28 -18.10
N VAL A 62 7.17 8.42 -17.46
CA VAL A 62 7.43 8.61 -16.02
C VAL A 62 6.55 7.71 -15.17
N VAL A 63 5.28 7.53 -15.53
CA VAL A 63 4.36 6.65 -14.81
C VAL A 63 4.77 5.20 -15.00
N GLU A 64 4.96 4.77 -16.24
CA GLU A 64 5.33 3.38 -16.57
C GLU A 64 6.62 2.95 -15.86
N LYS A 65 7.67 3.77 -15.94
CA LYS A 65 8.97 3.50 -15.29
C LYS A 65 8.82 3.33 -13.77
N ASN A 66 8.11 4.24 -13.13
CA ASN A 66 7.96 4.25 -11.68
C ASN A 66 6.99 3.17 -11.18
N ALA A 67 5.91 2.90 -11.90
CA ALA A 67 5.00 1.79 -11.61
C ALA A 67 5.72 0.44 -11.73
N THR A 68 6.48 0.23 -12.80
CA THR A 68 7.29 -1.00 -12.98
C THR A 68 8.27 -1.20 -11.82
N ARG A 69 8.95 -0.13 -11.40
CA ARG A 69 9.83 -0.16 -10.23
C ARG A 69 9.07 -0.53 -8.96
N ALA A 70 7.93 0.08 -8.73
CA ALA A 70 7.10 -0.17 -7.56
C ALA A 70 6.60 -1.62 -7.49
N LEU A 71 6.19 -2.19 -8.62
CA LEU A 71 5.75 -3.59 -8.73
C LEU A 71 6.90 -4.54 -8.36
N ARG A 72 8.11 -4.30 -8.89
CA ARG A 72 9.30 -5.09 -8.55
C ARG A 72 9.62 -5.03 -7.05
N LEU A 73 9.66 -3.83 -6.48
CA LEU A 73 9.91 -3.64 -5.05
C LEU A 73 8.82 -4.28 -4.17
N SER A 74 7.57 -4.26 -4.62
CA SER A 74 6.45 -4.89 -3.93
C SER A 74 6.53 -6.41 -3.98
N ALA A 75 6.93 -6.97 -5.13
CA ALA A 75 7.14 -8.41 -5.28
C ALA A 75 8.28 -8.90 -4.38
N ASP A 76 9.38 -8.17 -4.31
CA ASP A 76 10.50 -8.52 -3.42
C ASP A 76 10.12 -8.33 -1.95
N GLY A 77 9.36 -7.29 -1.62
CA GLY A 77 8.78 -7.11 -0.29
C GLY A 77 7.87 -8.27 0.12
N LEU A 78 7.03 -8.77 -0.79
CA LEU A 78 6.18 -9.93 -0.53
C LEU A 78 7.00 -11.21 -0.29
N LYS A 79 8.09 -11.42 -1.05
CA LYS A 79 9.01 -12.55 -0.80
C LYS A 79 9.64 -12.48 0.59
N ARG A 80 10.04 -11.29 1.03
CA ARG A 80 10.60 -11.10 2.39
C ARG A 80 9.56 -11.28 3.46
N PHE A 81 8.36 -10.75 3.25
CA PHE A 81 7.24 -10.93 4.15
C PHE A 81 6.92 -12.40 4.39
N ARG A 82 6.88 -13.22 3.33
CA ARG A 82 6.66 -14.68 3.46
C ARG A 82 7.67 -15.39 4.35
N LYS A 83 8.89 -14.85 4.51
CA LYS A 83 9.95 -15.41 5.36
C LYS A 83 9.87 -14.92 6.80
N GLY A 84 9.38 -13.69 7.02
CA GLY A 84 9.38 -13.03 8.32
C GLY A 84 8.03 -12.96 9.02
N GLY A 85 6.96 -13.44 8.39
CA GLY A 85 5.60 -13.44 8.93
C GLY A 85 5.11 -14.84 9.30
N TYR A 86 4.33 -14.93 10.38
CA TYR A 86 3.65 -16.14 10.83
C TYR A 86 2.29 -15.79 11.45
N LEU A 87 1.40 -16.78 11.50
CA LEU A 87 0.05 -16.62 12.06
C LEU A 87 0.02 -17.12 13.51
N VAL A 88 -0.52 -16.32 14.41
CA VAL A 88 -0.86 -16.69 15.80
C VAL A 88 -2.34 -16.41 15.97
N ASP A 89 -3.14 -17.47 16.19
CA ASP A 89 -4.60 -17.40 16.17
C ASP A 89 -5.13 -16.72 14.89
N ASP A 90 -5.72 -15.52 15.00
CA ASP A 90 -6.21 -14.71 13.89
C ASP A 90 -5.33 -13.46 13.61
N ILE A 91 -4.13 -13.40 14.18
CA ILE A 91 -3.18 -12.29 14.08
C ILE A 91 -1.93 -12.73 13.32
N VAL A 92 -1.61 -12.03 12.23
CA VAL A 92 -0.29 -12.19 11.59
C VAL A 92 0.73 -11.36 12.33
N VAL A 93 1.75 -12.01 12.87
CA VAL A 93 2.90 -11.35 13.50
C VAL A 93 4.08 -11.37 12.54
N PHE A 94 4.79 -10.26 12.39
CA PHE A 94 5.94 -10.20 11.48
C PHE A 94 7.05 -9.23 11.93
N ASP A 95 8.30 -9.58 11.62
CA ASP A 95 9.46 -8.67 11.65
C ASP A 95 10.19 -8.81 10.31
N VAL A 96 10.22 -7.73 9.53
CA VAL A 96 10.68 -7.78 8.14
C VAL A 96 11.64 -6.64 7.84
N ASP A 97 12.69 -6.98 7.10
CA ASP A 97 13.62 -6.02 6.52
C ASP A 97 13.13 -5.54 5.15
N ALA A 98 12.89 -4.24 5.03
CA ALA A 98 12.39 -3.56 3.84
C ALA A 98 13.47 -2.77 3.07
N ARG A 99 14.76 -2.93 3.37
CA ARG A 99 15.84 -2.27 2.61
C ARG A 99 15.78 -2.65 1.14
N ASN A 100 15.64 -1.70 0.23
CA ASN A 100 15.41 -1.97 -1.20
C ASN A 100 14.16 -2.84 -1.51
N ALA A 101 13.10 -2.75 -0.70
CA ALA A 101 11.82 -3.42 -0.94
C ALA A 101 10.64 -2.61 -0.39
N VAL A 102 9.42 -2.89 -0.87
CA VAL A 102 8.19 -2.28 -0.34
C VAL A 102 7.35 -3.35 0.33
N ILE A 103 7.18 -3.24 1.64
CA ILE A 103 6.25 -4.10 2.38
C ILE A 103 4.86 -3.48 2.26
N ASN A 104 4.05 -4.05 1.37
CA ASN A 104 2.65 -3.65 1.19
C ASN A 104 1.85 -3.98 2.46
N ARG A 105 1.05 -3.04 2.95
CA ARG A 105 0.22 -3.21 4.17
C ARG A 105 -0.77 -4.37 4.10
N TYR A 106 -1.12 -4.85 2.90
CA TYR A 106 -2.00 -5.99 2.70
C TYR A 106 -1.26 -7.32 2.50
N ALA A 107 0.07 -7.33 2.53
CA ALA A 107 0.86 -8.56 2.46
C ALA A 107 0.46 -9.60 3.53
N PRO A 108 0.15 -9.23 4.80
CA PRO A 108 -0.36 -10.18 5.79
C PRO A 108 -1.58 -10.96 5.31
N TYR A 109 -2.56 -10.27 4.72
CA TYR A 109 -3.83 -10.86 4.32
C TYR A 109 -3.75 -11.58 2.97
N ARG A 110 -2.74 -11.27 2.14
CA ARG A 110 -2.44 -12.04 0.93
C ARG A 110 -1.79 -13.38 1.28
N VAL A 111 -0.87 -13.39 2.25
CA VAL A 111 -0.13 -14.60 2.63
C VAL A 111 -0.93 -15.46 3.60
N PHE A 112 -1.72 -14.85 4.49
CA PHE A 112 -2.57 -15.52 5.48
C PHE A 112 -4.02 -15.04 5.34
N PRO A 113 -4.80 -15.58 4.38
CA PRO A 113 -6.17 -15.11 4.10
C PRO A 113 -7.16 -15.27 5.26
N SER A 114 -6.88 -16.13 6.23
CA SER A 114 -7.70 -16.34 7.43
C SER A 114 -7.48 -15.29 8.52
N ALA A 115 -6.44 -14.47 8.43
CA ALA A 115 -6.09 -13.49 9.45
C ALA A 115 -7.13 -12.36 9.53
N ARG A 116 -7.46 -11.96 10.76
CA ARG A 116 -8.31 -10.79 11.06
C ARG A 116 -7.49 -9.56 11.39
N TYR A 117 -6.30 -9.75 11.95
CA TYR A 117 -5.40 -8.71 12.38
C TYR A 117 -3.98 -8.96 11.87
N SER A 118 -3.16 -7.93 11.91
CA SER A 118 -1.73 -8.02 11.70
C SER A 118 -1.00 -7.05 12.63
N ALA A 119 0.12 -7.47 13.19
CA ALA A 119 1.02 -6.62 13.96
C ALA A 119 2.46 -6.92 13.55
N GLY A 120 3.31 -5.90 13.40
CA GLY A 120 4.68 -6.17 13.03
C GLY A 120 5.60 -4.98 12.93
N ILE A 121 6.87 -5.33 12.72
CA ILE A 121 8.01 -4.43 12.63
C ILE A 121 8.51 -4.44 11.18
N ILE A 122 8.68 -3.26 10.61
CA ILE A 122 9.28 -3.07 9.29
C ILE A 122 10.54 -2.23 9.49
N ARG A 123 11.70 -2.83 9.22
CA ARG A 123 13.01 -2.20 9.32
C ARG A 123 13.40 -1.61 7.97
N LYS A 124 13.83 -0.36 7.95
CA LYS A 124 14.25 0.38 6.76
C LYS A 124 15.58 1.08 7.02
N ASP A 125 16.20 1.58 5.97
CA ASP A 125 17.43 2.38 6.08
C ASP A 125 17.20 3.67 6.89
N ASP A 126 16.00 4.25 6.80
CA ASP A 126 15.60 5.50 7.45
C ASP A 126 14.91 5.33 8.81
N GLY A 127 14.80 4.10 9.32
CA GLY A 127 14.26 3.83 10.64
C GLY A 127 13.43 2.56 10.75
N ILE A 128 12.63 2.48 11.82
CA ILE A 128 11.77 1.33 12.11
C ILE A 128 10.32 1.81 12.14
N ARG A 129 9.45 1.08 11.45
CA ARG A 129 8.01 1.25 11.51
C ARG A 129 7.40 0.10 12.27
N ILE A 130 6.64 0.42 13.31
CA ILE A 130 5.77 -0.53 14.01
C ILE A 130 4.35 -0.30 13.50
N THR A 131 3.65 -1.38 13.16
CA THR A 131 2.29 -1.29 12.61
C THR A 131 1.39 -2.34 13.21
N ALA A 132 0.13 -1.96 13.43
CA ALA A 132 -0.96 -2.87 13.72
C ALA A 132 -2.15 -2.49 12.83
N MET A 133 -2.81 -3.48 12.24
CA MET A 133 -3.91 -3.28 11.31
C MET A 133 -4.96 -4.38 11.49
N ARG A 134 -6.21 -4.07 11.16
CA ARG A 134 -7.30 -5.03 11.02
C ARG A 134 -7.67 -5.15 9.54
N THR A 135 -7.89 -6.36 9.03
CA THR A 135 -8.44 -6.51 7.68
C THR A 135 -9.94 -6.27 7.67
N LEU A 136 -10.39 -5.69 6.56
CA LEU A 136 -11.80 -5.63 6.20
C LEU A 136 -12.13 -6.90 5.38
N GLY A 137 -11.94 -8.08 5.98
CA GLY A 137 -12.16 -9.37 5.31
C GLY A 137 -13.65 -9.76 5.23
N LYS A 138 -14.01 -10.47 4.16
CA LYS A 138 -15.34 -10.92 3.67
C LYS A 138 -16.35 -11.53 4.68
N ASN A 139 -15.99 -11.68 5.95
CA ASN A 139 -16.85 -12.22 7.01
C ASN A 139 -17.50 -11.14 7.90
N SER A 140 -17.43 -9.87 7.52
CA SER A 140 -18.21 -8.79 8.13
C SER A 140 -19.68 -8.79 7.65
N ARG A 141 -20.37 -9.94 7.72
CA ARG A 141 -21.83 -9.88 7.77
C ARG A 141 -22.22 -9.32 9.14
N ALA A 142 -22.96 -8.22 9.09
CA ALA A 142 -23.61 -7.53 10.20
C ALA A 142 -22.67 -6.93 11.25
N ARG A 143 -22.25 -5.68 11.03
CA ARG A 143 -22.68 -4.53 11.85
C ARG A 143 -21.92 -3.26 11.43
N HIS A 144 -22.70 -2.29 10.96
CA HIS A 144 -22.44 -0.85 10.92
C HIS A 144 -21.20 -0.36 10.14
N TRP A 145 -21.45 0.04 8.90
CA TRP A 145 -20.47 0.57 7.95
C TRP A 145 -20.30 2.10 7.97
N GLU A 146 -20.82 2.83 8.95
CA GLU A 146 -20.72 4.31 8.97
C GLU A 146 -19.79 4.88 10.06
N GLU A 147 -19.44 4.11 11.10
CA GLU A 147 -18.80 4.70 12.31
C GLU A 147 -17.29 4.40 12.44
N SER A 148 -16.79 3.33 11.80
CA SER A 148 -15.37 2.95 11.90
C SER A 148 -14.45 3.68 10.91
N SER A 149 -15.00 4.24 9.83
CA SER A 149 -14.25 4.97 8.80
C SER A 149 -13.66 6.30 9.31
N ARG A 150 -14.13 6.82 10.45
CA ARG A 150 -13.55 8.00 11.13
C ARG A 150 -12.41 7.66 12.10
N ARG A 151 -12.26 6.40 12.54
CA ARG A 151 -11.32 6.01 13.61
C ARG A 151 -10.13 5.18 13.15
N SER A 152 -10.16 4.61 11.95
CA SER A 152 -9.10 3.71 11.46
C SER A 152 -8.14 4.34 10.44
N ALA A 153 -7.94 5.67 10.50
CA ALA A 153 -6.71 6.27 9.98
C ALA A 153 -5.52 5.75 10.83
N ALA A 154 -5.05 4.55 10.49
CA ALA A 154 -4.07 3.81 11.27
C ALA A 154 -2.79 4.65 11.42
N ALA A 155 -2.54 5.06 12.67
CA ALA A 155 -1.31 5.71 13.11
C ALA A 155 -0.13 4.76 12.87
N GLY A 156 0.63 5.02 11.80
CA GLY A 156 2.02 4.60 11.72
C GLY A 156 2.85 5.60 12.50
N ILE A 157 3.29 5.25 13.71
CA ILE A 157 4.25 6.07 14.45
C ILE A 157 5.62 5.85 13.78
N ASN A 158 6.13 6.88 13.09
CA ASN A 158 7.54 6.96 12.73
C ASN A 158 8.30 7.39 13.99
N VAL A 159 9.05 6.47 14.61
CA VAL A 159 10.00 6.84 15.66
C VAL A 159 11.30 7.26 14.97
N LEU A 160 11.49 8.58 14.80
CA LEU A 160 12.77 9.13 14.35
C LEU A 160 13.81 8.94 15.46
N ARG A 161 14.94 8.32 15.12
CA ARG A 161 16.09 8.18 16.01
C ARG A 161 16.81 9.52 16.07
N GLN A 162 16.88 10.15 17.25
CA GLN A 162 17.84 11.24 17.48
C GLN A 162 19.24 10.64 17.48
N SER A 163 20.11 11.16 16.61
CA SER A 163 21.55 10.85 16.60
C SER A 163 22.22 11.51 17.81
N TYR A 164 23.05 10.75 18.52
CA TYR A 164 24.13 11.26 19.36
C TYR A 164 25.41 11.33 18.54
#